data_AF-V5GJX8-F1
#
_entry.id   AF-V5GJX8-F1
#
_cell.length_a   1.000
_cell.length_b   1.000
_cell.length_c   1.000
_cell.angle_alpha   90.00
_cell.angle_beta   90.00
_cell.angle_gamma   90.00
#
_symmetry.space_group_name_H-M   'P 1'
#
loop_
_entity.id
_entity.type
_entity.pdbx_description
1 polymer ?
#
loop_
_entity_poly.entity_id
_entity_poly.type
_entity_poly.pdbx_seq_one_letter_code
_entity_poly.pdbx_strand_id
1 'polypeptide(L)'
;VEGFPVKLEVKAEGFPAPKITWTRNGAEVISDNKHIKIIEQPDGSSALLLDAADVARDALTYKAIASNEAGESDTSAPLTVKPSAKPDEPEERPMFLHALRDVLTDEGEPLVLEAPFTGNPIRSVEWTKDGE
;
A
#
# COMPACT_ATOMS: atom_id res chain seq x y z
N VAL A 1 4.69 2.59 -3.78
CA VAL A 1 5.77 2.06 -4.65
C VAL A 1 5.28 0.74 -5.20
N GLU A 2 5.69 0.36 -6.40
CA GLU A 2 5.31 -0.92 -7.00
C GLU A 2 5.67 -2.11 -6.09
N GLY A 3 4.77 -3.08 -5.98
CA GLY A 3 4.91 -4.25 -5.11
C GLY A 3 4.51 -4.02 -3.66
N PHE A 4 4.24 -2.77 -3.25
CA PHE A 4 3.78 -2.44 -1.90
C PHE A 4 2.25 -2.28 -1.83
N PRO A 5 1.64 -2.56 -0.67
CA PRO A 5 0.22 -2.38 -0.50
C PRO A 5 -0.18 -0.90 -0.53
N VAL A 6 -1.41 -0.64 -0.97
CA VAL A 6 -2.02 0.70 -1.00
C VAL A 6 -3.37 0.64 -0.31
N LYS A 7 -3.68 1.66 0.50
CA LYS A 7 -5.00 1.88 1.11
C LYS A 7 -5.53 3.25 0.70
N LEU A 8 -6.67 3.27 0.03
CA LEU A 8 -7.48 4.47 -0.21
C LEU A 8 -8.66 4.41 0.74
N GLU A 9 -8.93 5.48 1.49
CA GLU A 9 -10.00 5.52 2.48
C GLU A 9 -10.82 6.79 2.32
N VAL A 10 -12.14 6.64 2.44
CA VAL A 10 -13.10 7.74 2.41
C VAL A 10 -14.14 7.54 3.50
N LYS A 11 -14.77 8.62 3.93
CA LYS A 11 -15.92 8.62 4.82
C LYS A 11 -16.99 9.52 4.26
N ALA A 12 -18.22 9.06 4.25
CA ALA A 12 -19.39 9.83 3.84
C ALA A 12 -20.45 9.81 4.94
N GLU A 13 -21.11 10.95 5.12
CA GLU A 13 -22.19 11.12 6.08
C GLU A 13 -23.45 11.57 5.33
N GLY A 14 -24.62 11.13 5.79
CA GLY A 14 -25.89 11.47 5.17
C GLY A 14 -27.07 10.75 5.82
N PHE A 15 -28.27 11.24 5.56
CA PHE A 15 -29.52 10.59 5.98
C PHE A 15 -30.48 10.45 4.79
N PRO A 16 -30.90 9.22 4.42
CA PRO A 16 -30.44 7.92 4.92
C PRO A 16 -28.92 7.70 4.75
N ALA A 17 -28.33 6.77 5.53
CA ALA A 17 -26.89 6.49 5.46
C ALA A 17 -26.47 6.13 4.01
N PRO A 18 -25.47 6.82 3.44
CA PRO A 18 -25.10 6.61 2.05
C PRO A 18 -24.33 5.29 1.87
N LYS A 19 -24.54 4.66 0.71
CA LYS A 19 -23.69 3.55 0.26
C LYS A 19 -22.50 4.12 -0.52
N ILE A 20 -21.30 3.60 -0.26
CA ILE A 20 -20.10 3.99 -0.98
C ILE A 20 -19.77 2.95 -2.05
N THR A 21 -19.59 3.37 -3.29
CA THR A 21 -19.06 2.54 -4.37
C THR A 21 -17.76 3.13 -4.89
N TRP A 22 -16.90 2.26 -5.42
CA TRP A 22 -15.60 2.66 -5.96
C TRP A 22 -15.58 2.45 -7.47
N THR A 23 -14.98 3.39 -8.19
CA THR A 23 -14.70 3.27 -9.62
C THR A 23 -13.23 3.55 -9.89
N ARG A 24 -12.66 2.89 -10.91
CA ARG A 24 -11.32 3.17 -11.44
C ARG A 24 -11.42 3.38 -12.94
N ASN A 25 -10.91 4.51 -13.43
CA ASN A 25 -11.02 4.88 -14.84
C ASN A 25 -12.46 4.78 -15.41
N GLY A 26 -13.46 5.14 -14.59
CA GLY A 26 -14.87 5.11 -14.97
C GLY A 26 -15.57 3.75 -14.89
N ALA A 27 -14.85 2.66 -14.59
CA ALA A 27 -15.43 1.34 -14.39
C ALA A 27 -15.57 1.03 -12.90
N GLU A 28 -16.67 0.37 -12.51
CA GLU A 28 -16.88 -0.09 -11.13
C GLU A 28 -15.76 -1.05 -10.68
N VAL A 29 -15.27 -0.85 -9.46
CA VAL A 29 -14.29 -1.72 -8.83
C VAL A 29 -15.04 -2.81 -8.07
N ILE A 30 -14.79 -4.06 -8.48
CA ILE A 30 -15.30 -5.23 -7.78
C ILE A 30 -14.14 -5.86 -7.01
N SER A 31 -14.37 -6.17 -5.73
CA SER A 31 -13.39 -6.89 -4.94
C SER A 31 -13.20 -8.31 -5.49
N ASP A 32 -11.96 -8.68 -5.75
CA ASP A 32 -11.57 -10.06 -6.11
C ASP A 32 -11.09 -10.87 -4.89
N ASN A 33 -11.11 -10.25 -3.70
CA ASN A 33 -10.58 -10.77 -2.43
C ASN A 33 -9.10 -11.23 -2.49
N LYS A 34 -8.37 -10.84 -3.52
CA LYS A 34 -6.96 -11.16 -3.73
C LYS A 34 -6.16 -9.87 -3.81
N HIS A 35 -6.14 -9.25 -4.99
CA HIS A 35 -5.44 -7.99 -5.22
C HIS A 35 -6.26 -6.81 -4.72
N ILE A 36 -7.56 -6.79 -5.00
CA ILE A 36 -8.47 -5.69 -4.66
C ILE A 36 -9.44 -6.13 -3.57
N LYS A 37 -9.38 -5.45 -2.42
CA LYS A 37 -10.30 -5.67 -1.29
C LYS A 37 -11.03 -4.36 -0.99
N ILE A 38 -12.35 -4.43 -0.82
CA ILE A 38 -13.16 -3.29 -0.38
C ILE A 38 -13.70 -3.62 1.01
N ILE A 39 -13.48 -2.72 1.95
CA ILE A 39 -13.94 -2.84 3.33
C ILE A 39 -14.90 -1.69 3.60
N GLU A 40 -16.16 -2.02 3.86
CA GLU A 40 -17.17 -1.06 4.30
C GLU A 40 -17.28 -1.11 5.82
N GLN A 41 -17.37 0.05 6.46
CA GLN A 41 -17.49 0.19 7.91
C GLN A 41 -18.88 0.75 8.27
N PRO A 42 -19.47 0.31 9.41
CA PRO A 42 -20.78 0.80 9.85
C PRO A 42 -20.85 2.30 10.11
N ASP A 43 -19.70 2.96 10.30
CA ASP A 43 -19.60 4.39 10.57
C ASP A 43 -19.65 5.27 9.30
N GLY A 44 -19.95 4.67 8.14
CA GLY A 44 -20.01 5.36 6.85
C GLY A 44 -18.65 5.47 6.15
N SER A 45 -17.61 4.79 6.65
CA SER A 45 -16.30 4.74 6.00
C SER A 45 -16.18 3.57 5.03
N SER A 46 -15.39 3.74 3.98
CA SER A 46 -15.02 2.66 3.04
C SER A 46 -13.54 2.75 2.70
N ALA A 47 -12.88 1.60 2.65
CA ALA A 47 -11.49 1.47 2.25
C ALA A 47 -11.32 0.54 1.05
N LEU A 48 -10.57 0.97 0.05
CA LEU A 48 -10.09 0.15 -1.07
C LEU A 48 -8.61 -0.19 -0.82
N LEU A 49 -8.31 -1.47 -0.73
CA LEU A 49 -6.98 -2.02 -0.54
C LEU A 49 -6.47 -2.66 -1.83
N LEU A 50 -5.22 -2.37 -2.17
CA LEU A 50 -4.44 -3.07 -3.17
C LEU A 50 -3.32 -3.83 -2.46
N ASP A 51 -3.19 -5.14 -2.69
CA ASP A 51 -2.23 -6.00 -1.99
C ASP A 51 -0.77 -5.72 -2.41
N ALA A 52 -0.54 -5.63 -3.72
CA ALA A 52 0.74 -5.27 -4.30
C ALA A 52 0.51 -4.36 -5.51
N ALA A 53 0.75 -3.06 -5.35
CA ALA A 53 0.50 -2.07 -6.39
C ALA A 53 1.34 -2.32 -7.65
N ASP A 54 0.72 -2.27 -8.81
CA ASP A 54 1.36 -2.45 -10.12
C ASP A 54 1.26 -1.17 -10.97
N VAL A 55 2.36 -0.76 -11.60
CA VAL A 55 2.40 0.49 -12.38
C VAL A 55 1.46 0.43 -13.58
N ALA A 56 1.41 -0.71 -14.28
CA ALA A 56 0.63 -0.84 -15.52
C ALA A 56 -0.87 -0.98 -15.24
N ARG A 57 -1.25 -1.63 -14.14
CA ARG A 57 -2.65 -1.94 -13.82
C ARG A 57 -3.29 -0.96 -12.84
N ASP A 58 -2.55 -0.44 -11.86
CA ASP A 58 -3.12 0.25 -10.71
C ASP A 58 -2.86 1.76 -10.70
N ALA A 59 -1.96 2.29 -11.53
CA ALA A 59 -1.69 3.73 -11.63
C ALA A 59 -2.81 4.48 -12.39
N LEU A 60 -4.00 4.53 -11.79
CA LEU A 60 -5.24 5.08 -12.37
C LEU A 60 -5.89 6.10 -11.43
N THR A 61 -6.88 6.82 -11.94
CA THR A 61 -7.76 7.65 -11.11
C THR A 61 -8.83 6.80 -10.46
N TYR A 62 -8.88 6.83 -9.13
CA TYR A 62 -9.92 6.21 -8.32
C TYR A 62 -10.93 7.27 -7.90
N LYS A 63 -12.22 6.92 -7.95
CA LYS A 63 -13.32 7.75 -7.48
C LYS A 63 -14.18 6.95 -6.52
N ALA A 64 -14.49 7.53 -5.38
CA ALA A 64 -15.50 7.03 -4.46
C ALA A 64 -16.79 7.84 -4.65
N ILE A 65 -17.92 7.13 -4.69
CA ILE A 65 -19.25 7.70 -4.93
C ILE A 65 -20.12 7.31 -3.73
N ALA A 66 -20.64 8.30 -3.01
CA ALA A 66 -21.58 8.12 -1.92
C ALA A 66 -22.99 8.43 -2.41
N SER A 67 -23.91 7.46 -2.32
CA SER A 67 -25.28 7.58 -2.85
C SER A 67 -26.33 7.18 -1.83
N ASN A 68 -27.41 7.97 -1.74
CA ASN A 68 -28.63 7.65 -1.00
C ASN A 68 -29.87 8.20 -1.74
N GLU A 69 -31.06 8.06 -1.14
CA GLU A 69 -32.32 8.54 -1.74
C GLU A 69 -32.39 10.07 -1.92
N ALA A 70 -31.56 10.83 -1.20
CA ALA A 70 -31.51 12.29 -1.30
C ALA A 70 -30.57 12.77 -2.42
N GLY A 71 -29.65 11.93 -2.89
CA GLY A 71 -28.75 12.25 -3.99
C GLY A 71 -27.40 11.53 -3.92
N GLU A 72 -26.41 12.11 -4.59
CA GLU A 72 -25.07 11.56 -4.74
C GLU A 72 -24.01 12.63 -4.51
N SER A 73 -22.87 12.22 -3.95
CA SER A 73 -21.64 13.02 -3.86
C SER A 73 -20.43 12.15 -4.16
N ASP A 74 -19.42 12.70 -4.83
CA ASP A 74 -18.22 11.96 -5.21
C ASP A 74 -16.92 12.68 -4.87
N THR A 75 -15.85 11.91 -4.73
CA THR A 75 -14.48 12.41 -4.61
C THR A 75 -13.54 11.50 -5.39
N SER A 76 -12.46 12.08 -5.94
CA SER A 76 -11.51 11.33 -6.77
C SER A 76 -10.08 11.75 -6.52
N ALA A 77 -9.17 10.78 -6.69
CA ALA A 77 -7.74 10.99 -6.56
C ALA A 77 -6.96 10.10 -7.55
N PRO A 78 -5.91 10.63 -8.21
CA PRO A 78 -5.00 9.81 -8.99
C PRO A 78 -4.09 8.98 -8.07
N LEU A 79 -3.96 7.68 -8.34
CA LEU A 79 -2.94 6.85 -7.72
C LEU A 79 -1.68 6.86 -8.59
N THR A 80 -0.57 7.35 -8.03
CA THR A 80 0.74 7.26 -8.67
C THR A 80 1.54 6.12 -8.06
N VAL A 81 1.92 5.14 -8.88
CA VAL A 81 2.79 4.03 -8.48
C VAL A 81 4.19 4.30 -9.04
N LYS A 82 5.18 4.48 -8.15
CA LYS A 82 6.59 4.58 -8.55
C LYS A 82 7.14 3.19 -8.83
N PRO A 83 7.87 2.96 -9.94
CA PRO A 83 8.58 1.72 -10.19
C PRO A 83 9.47 1.34 -9.01
N SER A 84 9.53 0.04 -8.73
CA SER A 84 10.40 -0.49 -7.67
C SER A 84 11.87 -0.50 -8.10
N ALA A 85 12.12 -0.71 -9.39
CA ALA A 85 13.46 -0.67 -9.98
C ALA A 85 13.77 0.74 -10.47
N LYS A 86 15.05 1.12 -10.35
CA LYS A 86 15.58 2.32 -10.99
C LYS A 86 15.84 1.98 -12.47
N PRO A 87 15.16 2.63 -13.44
CA PRO A 87 15.24 2.23 -14.86
C PRO A 87 16.63 2.40 -15.48
N ASP A 88 17.40 3.37 -14.98
CA ASP A 88 18.71 3.74 -15.51
C ASP A 88 19.88 3.00 -14.83
N GLU A 89 19.60 2.17 -13.82
CA GLU A 89 20.60 1.34 -13.15
C GLU A 89 20.37 -0.13 -13.53
N PRO A 90 21.44 -0.94 -13.69
CA PRO A 90 21.29 -2.37 -13.95
C PRO A 90 20.52 -3.04 -12.79
N GLU A 91 19.80 -4.11 -13.10
CA GLU A 91 19.23 -4.96 -12.06
C GLU A 91 20.35 -5.61 -11.26
N GLU A 92 20.28 -5.48 -9.94
CA GLU A 92 21.27 -6.02 -9.03
C GLU A 92 20.57 -6.86 -7.97
N ARG A 93 21.00 -8.12 -7.84
CA ARG A 93 20.53 -9.00 -6.76
C ARG A 93 20.89 -8.38 -5.40
N PRO A 94 20.00 -8.49 -4.39
CA PRO A 94 20.33 -8.01 -3.05
C PRO A 94 21.61 -8.65 -2.51
N MET A 95 22.52 -7.83 -2.00
CA MET A 95 23.80 -8.26 -1.46
C MET A 95 24.15 -7.46 -0.22
N PHE A 96 24.40 -8.15 0.89
CA PHE A 96 24.98 -7.51 2.07
C PHE A 96 26.41 -7.09 1.76
N LEU A 97 26.73 -5.83 2.05
CA LEU A 97 28.07 -5.27 1.84
C LEU A 97 29.06 -5.84 2.86
N HIS A 98 28.58 -6.18 4.05
CA HIS A 98 29.33 -6.94 5.03
C HIS A 98 28.40 -7.76 5.92
N ALA A 99 28.96 -8.80 6.55
CA ALA A 99 28.24 -9.58 7.55
C ALA A 99 27.79 -8.70 8.73
N LEU A 100 26.73 -9.14 9.39
CA LEU A 100 26.33 -8.62 10.69
C LEU A 100 27.48 -8.71 11.68
N ARG A 101 27.59 -7.69 12.53
CA ARG A 101 28.61 -7.64 13.58
C ARG A 101 27.91 -7.75 14.93
N ASP A 102 28.58 -8.42 15.86
CA ASP A 102 28.16 -8.44 17.25
C ASP A 102 28.26 -7.03 17.83
N VAL A 103 27.22 -6.61 18.53
CA VAL A 103 27.18 -5.30 19.21
C VAL A 103 26.91 -5.56 20.68
N LEU A 104 27.78 -5.04 21.54
CA LEU A 104 27.66 -5.11 23.00
C LEU A 104 27.07 -3.79 23.50
N THR A 105 26.08 -3.87 24.39
CA THR A 105 25.50 -2.72 25.08
C THR A 105 25.23 -3.08 26.53
N ASP A 106 25.16 -2.07 27.37
CA ASP A 106 24.74 -2.23 28.76
C ASP A 106 23.22 -2.38 28.85
N GLU A 107 22.77 -3.03 29.93
CA GLU A 107 21.34 -3.20 30.20
C GLU A 107 20.65 -1.84 30.38
N GLY A 108 19.58 -1.62 29.62
CA GLY A 108 18.82 -0.37 29.62
C GLY A 108 19.27 0.65 28.56
N GLU A 109 20.42 0.43 27.91
CA GLU A 109 20.90 1.28 26.82
C GLU A 109 20.36 0.80 25.45
N PRO A 110 20.03 1.72 24.53
CA PRO A 110 19.54 1.37 23.20
C PRO A 110 20.65 0.73 22.34
N LEU A 111 20.35 -0.43 21.74
CA LEU A 111 21.22 -1.13 20.80
C LEU A 111 20.83 -0.82 19.36
N VAL A 112 21.81 -0.62 18.47
CA VAL A 112 21.59 -0.50 17.03
C VAL A 112 22.32 -1.64 16.30
N LEU A 113 21.57 -2.42 15.52
CA LEU A 113 22.10 -3.42 14.60
C LEU A 113 22.03 -2.87 13.17
N GLU A 114 23.17 -2.87 12.47
CA GLU A 114 23.28 -2.36 11.11
C GLU A 114 23.77 -3.45 10.15
N ALA A 115 23.05 -3.64 9.04
CA ALA A 115 23.44 -4.51 7.94
C ALA A 115 23.26 -3.76 6.62
N PRO A 116 24.28 -3.06 6.12
CA PRO A 116 24.18 -2.35 4.86
C PRO A 116 24.18 -3.34 3.68
N PHE A 117 23.38 -3.05 2.67
CA PHE A 117 23.18 -3.89 1.51
C PHE A 117 22.97 -3.05 0.24
N THR A 118 23.19 -3.66 -0.91
CA THR A 118 22.83 -3.13 -2.23
C THR A 118 21.73 -3.99 -2.84
N GLY A 119 21.09 -3.49 -3.90
CA GLY A 119 20.09 -4.21 -4.67
C GLY A 119 19.24 -3.26 -5.50
N ASN A 120 18.81 -3.70 -6.67
CA ASN A 120 17.91 -2.97 -7.55
C ASN A 120 17.01 -3.98 -8.29
N PRO A 121 15.70 -4.07 -8.00
CA PRO A 121 14.99 -3.41 -6.90
C PRO A 121 15.18 -4.12 -5.54
N ILE A 122 14.99 -3.39 -4.46
CA ILE A 122 14.85 -3.96 -3.11
C ILE A 122 13.36 -4.15 -2.83
N ARG A 123 12.91 -5.40 -2.71
CA ARG A 123 11.47 -5.74 -2.52
C ARG A 123 11.06 -5.76 -1.06
N SER A 124 11.90 -6.30 -0.19
CA SER A 124 11.67 -6.37 1.25
C SER A 124 13.02 -6.43 1.99
N VAL A 125 13.01 -5.99 3.24
CA VAL A 125 14.11 -6.15 4.20
C VAL A 125 13.48 -6.63 5.48
N GLU A 126 14.00 -7.73 6.03
CA GLU A 126 13.47 -8.38 7.22
C GLU A 126 14.62 -8.64 8.19
N TRP A 127 14.32 -8.45 9.48
CA TRP A 127 15.18 -8.84 10.58
C TRP A 127 14.49 -9.97 11.31
N THR A 128 15.22 -11.06 11.53
CA THR A 128 14.75 -12.16 12.37
C THR A 128 15.64 -12.26 13.59
N LYS A 129 15.04 -12.61 14.73
CA LYS A 129 15.76 -12.88 15.96
C LYS A 129 15.56 -14.34 16.30
N ASP A 130 16.66 -15.07 16.52
CA ASP A 130 16.63 -16.49 16.89
C ASP A 130 15.90 -17.39 15.87
N GLY A 131 15.80 -16.94 14.62
CA GLY A 131 15.16 -17.70 13.53
C GLY A 131 13.66 -17.47 13.36
N GLU A 132 13.05 -16.56 14.13
CA GLU A 132 11.69 -16.01 13.91
C GLU A 132 11.72 -14.54 13.47
#